data_AF-A0A6A7G8V0-F1
#
_entry.id   AF-A0A6A7G8V0-F1
#
_cell.length_a   1.000
_cell.length_b   1.000
_cell.length_c   1.000
_cell.angle_alpha   90.00
_cell.angle_beta   90.00
_cell.angle_gamma   90.00
#
_symmetry.space_group_name_H-M   'P 1'
#
loop_
_entity.id
_entity.type
_entity.pdbx_description
1 polymer ?
#
loop_
_entity_poly.entity_id
_entity_poly.type
_entity_poly.pdbx_seq_one_letter_code
_entity_poly.pdbx_strand_id
1 'polypeptide(L)'
;MATSDWNQLNKCYYRKRRIYEMRWDDVDLEKYVIAGACFGGPIALVRDERKILLVGASELTPKMRIYTSAGMLISSFSWKNKGLVKMGWTNTDELICVLENGNVFKYSIRGTILTTFKISNDIHIAECHMWSTGMVIRTSGIIELWVVENFSDPHPERLPNPGLDKPPTSMAVIEPSHSSSGKVEVILATGEGSVLVVDSDGVRDQMLKDGPFTSIAVSPSGGNLACFNDSGTVCVFSSDFRNTLTQFATKSKLVPLNLVWCGDDSVVLYWDKMLVMVGPFGDFVKYPYSTTLHLVSEYDGVRIITNHECEFLQRVPESTEDIFKIGSVSSTAMLYDAAEAYEAKSAKADENIRAVKAKGELEVAVEKCMDAAAHEFDPVLQRKLLQAAAYGKLFLRNADPQPFVDTCQILRVINAVRDPNIGIPITFQQFEKLGAELLIDRLINRHHHLLAIRICEYLRIKTDRVLVHWACAKIEASQDETDRELAEKLLQKLQEFPGISFKEISLTAFHAHRIQLATMLLEYEPKAADQVPILLGMQETDLALTKAIESRDTDLIYRTLVSMRGNGAAKDFFRMIVDKPLACNLLVAYCKEQDPELLK
;
A
#
# COMPACT_ATOMS: atom_id res chain seq x y z
N MET A 1 32.59 -7.33 -5.90
CA MET A 1 32.18 -8.05 -7.13
C MET A 1 30.67 -8.11 -7.12
N ALA A 2 30.00 -7.79 -8.22
CA ALA A 2 28.54 -7.66 -8.28
C ALA A 2 27.75 -8.96 -8.05
N THR A 3 28.43 -10.11 -7.92
CA THR A 3 27.85 -11.45 -7.86
C THR A 3 28.11 -12.22 -6.56
N SER A 4 28.81 -11.63 -5.58
CA SER A 4 29.18 -12.35 -4.34
C SER A 4 27.99 -12.73 -3.46
N ASP A 5 26.84 -12.09 -3.66
CA ASP A 5 25.57 -12.32 -2.96
C ASP A 5 24.59 -13.21 -3.75
N TRP A 6 25.01 -13.78 -4.88
CA TRP A 6 24.14 -14.59 -5.75
C TRP A 6 24.22 -16.06 -5.38
N ASN A 7 23.07 -16.68 -5.20
CA ASN A 7 22.92 -18.11 -5.00
C ASN A 7 22.20 -18.71 -6.22
N GLN A 8 22.84 -19.69 -6.85
CA GLN A 8 22.25 -20.38 -7.99
C GLN A 8 21.17 -21.37 -7.51
N LEU A 9 19.99 -21.26 -8.09
CA LEU A 9 18.89 -22.22 -7.97
C LEU A 9 18.52 -22.71 -9.38
N ASN A 10 19.00 -23.90 -9.72
CA ASN A 10 18.93 -24.46 -11.07
C ASN A 10 19.51 -23.52 -12.15
N LYS A 11 18.63 -22.97 -13.00
CA LYS A 11 18.97 -22.10 -14.13
C LYS A 11 18.91 -20.61 -13.80
N CYS A 12 18.44 -20.23 -12.61
CA CYS A 12 18.29 -18.85 -12.20
C CYS A 12 19.18 -18.55 -11.00
N TYR A 13 19.42 -17.26 -10.74
CA TYR A 13 20.11 -16.80 -9.54
C TYR A 13 19.13 -16.05 -8.65
N TYR A 14 19.36 -16.13 -7.34
CA TYR A 14 18.68 -15.32 -6.33
C TYR A 14 19.72 -14.54 -5.54
N ARG A 15 19.38 -13.33 -5.15
CA ARG A 15 20.26 -12.47 -4.36
C ARG A 15 19.55 -11.97 -3.12
N LYS A 16 20.28 -11.95 -2.00
CA LYS A 16 19.82 -11.36 -0.74
C LYS A 16 20.64 -10.11 -0.47
N ARG A 17 19.96 -8.97 -0.34
CA ARG A 17 20.59 -7.66 -0.15
C ARG A 17 20.16 -7.05 1.15
N ARG A 18 21.10 -6.46 1.88
CA ARG A 18 20.78 -5.55 2.97
C ARG A 18 20.34 -4.20 2.38
N ILE A 19 19.13 -3.75 2.75
CA ILE A 19 18.57 -2.46 2.33
C ILE A 19 18.91 -1.39 3.37
N TYR A 20 18.58 -1.65 4.64
CA TYR A 20 18.76 -0.70 5.73
C TYR A 20 19.38 -1.36 6.95
N GLU A 21 20.14 -0.57 7.71
CA GLU A 21 20.30 -0.79 9.15
C GLU A 21 19.05 -0.25 9.85
N MET A 22 18.50 -1.04 10.77
CA MET A 22 17.35 -0.60 11.54
C MET A 22 17.74 0.50 12.52
N ARG A 23 17.00 1.60 12.48
CA ARG A 23 17.18 2.77 13.36
C ARG A 23 16.27 2.77 14.59
N TRP A 24 15.59 1.66 14.87
CA TRP A 24 14.78 1.53 16.08
C TRP A 24 15.65 1.12 17.26
N ASP A 25 15.31 1.61 18.45
CA ASP A 25 16.05 1.27 19.67
C ASP A 25 15.38 0.10 20.39
N ASP A 26 16.17 -0.93 20.74
CA ASP A 26 15.77 -2.05 21.60
C ASP A 26 14.49 -2.81 21.19
N VAL A 27 14.19 -2.87 19.89
CA VAL A 27 13.09 -3.68 19.37
C VAL A 27 13.53 -5.14 19.28
N ASP A 28 12.87 -5.96 20.08
CA ASP A 28 12.97 -7.41 20.01
C ASP A 28 11.68 -7.96 19.38
N LEU A 29 11.74 -8.29 18.09
CA LEU A 29 10.58 -8.70 17.29
C LEU A 29 9.84 -9.91 17.88
N GLU A 30 10.54 -10.76 18.65
CA GLU A 30 9.90 -11.88 19.32
C GLU A 30 8.81 -11.41 20.30
N LYS A 31 8.84 -10.18 20.82
CA LYS A 31 7.86 -9.69 21.80
C LYS A 31 6.61 -9.07 21.16
N TYR A 32 6.53 -8.96 19.84
CA TYR A 32 5.51 -8.17 19.16
C TYR A 32 4.67 -9.00 18.19
N VAL A 33 3.41 -8.59 18.03
CA VAL A 33 2.63 -8.86 16.81
C VAL A 33 3.02 -7.82 15.79
N ILE A 34 3.29 -8.25 14.57
CA ILE A 34 3.95 -7.44 13.53
C ILE A 34 3.13 -7.48 12.25
N ALA A 35 2.97 -6.33 11.60
CA ALA A 35 2.46 -6.25 10.24
C ALA A 35 3.32 -5.29 9.41
N GLY A 36 3.89 -5.79 8.33
CA GLY A 36 4.57 -4.98 7.32
C GLY A 36 3.65 -4.76 6.12
N ALA A 37 3.56 -3.52 5.63
CA ALA A 37 2.80 -3.18 4.43
C ALA A 37 3.61 -3.43 3.16
N CYS A 38 3.00 -3.94 2.09
CA CYS A 38 3.67 -4.18 0.81
C CYS A 38 4.22 -2.90 0.14
N PHE A 39 5.00 -3.09 -0.92
CA PHE A 39 5.69 -2.06 -1.71
C PHE A 39 6.64 -1.20 -0.85
N GLY A 40 7.37 -1.84 0.06
CA GLY A 40 8.28 -1.13 0.98
C GLY A 40 7.58 -0.25 2.02
N GLY A 41 6.28 -0.49 2.27
CA GLY A 41 5.48 0.29 3.21
C GLY A 41 5.89 0.10 4.68
N PRO A 42 5.18 0.75 5.63
CA PRO A 42 5.58 0.80 7.03
C PRO A 42 5.43 -0.54 7.76
N ILE A 43 5.96 -0.58 8.99
CA ILE A 43 5.93 -1.73 9.90
C ILE A 43 5.18 -1.32 11.17
N ALA A 44 4.06 -1.98 11.47
CA ALA A 44 3.32 -1.83 12.72
C ALA A 44 3.76 -2.90 13.73
N LEU A 45 3.96 -2.46 14.98
CA LEU A 45 4.34 -3.28 16.12
C LEU A 45 3.41 -3.00 17.30
N VAL A 46 2.87 -4.05 17.89
CA VAL A 46 2.16 -3.99 19.16
C VAL A 46 2.56 -5.18 20.02
N ARG A 47 2.68 -4.96 21.33
CA ARG A 47 3.14 -6.00 22.27
C ARG A 47 2.21 -7.20 22.17
N ASP A 48 2.79 -8.39 22.03
CA ASP A 48 2.02 -9.64 22.04
C ASP A 48 1.56 -9.97 23.46
N GLU A 49 0.26 -9.82 23.71
CA GLU A 49 -0.40 -10.10 24.98
C GLU A 49 -0.30 -11.59 25.39
N ARG A 50 -0.05 -12.49 24.44
CA ARG A 50 0.08 -13.94 24.67
C ARG A 50 1.44 -14.32 25.25
N LYS A 51 2.43 -13.41 25.19
CA LYS A 51 3.79 -13.65 25.68
C LYS A 51 4.01 -13.04 27.07
N ILE A 52 4.51 -13.84 28.00
CA ILE A 52 4.70 -13.51 29.42
C ILE A 52 5.62 -12.28 29.57
N LEU A 53 5.28 -11.37 30.49
CA LEU A 53 6.12 -10.25 30.90
C LEU A 53 7.02 -10.66 32.07
N LEU A 54 8.33 -10.38 31.98
CA LEU A 54 9.19 -10.34 33.15
C LEU A 54 8.83 -9.11 33.99
N VAL A 55 8.47 -9.32 35.25
CA VAL A 55 8.05 -8.27 36.19
C VAL A 55 9.24 -7.32 36.43
N GLY A 56 9.13 -6.06 36.00
CA GLY A 56 10.11 -5.01 36.30
C GLY A 56 10.42 -4.02 35.18
N ALA A 57 10.08 -4.33 33.92
CA ALA A 57 10.34 -3.43 32.79
C ALA A 57 9.24 -3.54 31.72
N SER A 58 8.26 -2.61 31.71
CA SER A 58 7.55 -2.10 30.52
C SER A 58 6.29 -1.32 30.92
N GLU A 59 5.95 -0.33 30.09
CA GLU A 59 4.77 0.53 30.14
C GLU A 59 3.47 -0.21 30.48
N LEU A 60 2.70 0.30 31.47
CA LEU A 60 1.42 -0.26 31.93
C LEU A 60 0.34 -0.34 30.83
N THR A 61 0.47 0.47 29.77
CA THR A 61 -0.45 0.49 28.63
C THR A 61 0.29 0.07 27.37
N PRO A 62 -0.17 -0.96 26.64
CA PRO A 62 0.44 -1.32 25.37
C PRO A 62 0.36 -0.14 24.40
N LYS A 63 1.39 0.01 23.56
CA LYS A 63 1.46 1.02 22.51
C LYS A 63 1.50 0.35 21.16
N MET A 64 0.75 0.89 20.22
CA MET A 64 0.98 0.66 18.80
C MET A 64 2.13 1.57 18.38
N ARG A 65 3.11 1.01 17.67
CA ARG A 65 4.24 1.75 17.12
C ARG A 65 4.32 1.48 15.63
N ILE A 66 4.40 2.53 14.82
CA ILE A 66 4.52 2.43 13.37
C ILE A 66 5.89 2.96 12.98
N TYR A 67 6.64 2.17 12.22
CA TYR A 67 7.99 2.48 11.75
C TYR A 67 8.05 2.50 10.23
N THR A 68 9.01 3.25 9.68
CA THR A 68 9.45 3.07 8.28
C THR A 68 10.16 1.73 8.11
N SER A 69 10.44 1.33 6.86
CA SER A 69 11.27 0.14 6.61
C SER A 69 12.72 0.28 7.11
N ALA A 70 13.18 1.51 7.33
CA ALA A 70 14.49 1.80 7.89
C ALA A 70 14.50 1.81 9.44
N GLY A 71 13.38 1.44 10.08
CA GLY A 71 13.27 1.41 11.54
C GLY A 71 13.11 2.79 12.19
N MET A 72 12.84 3.85 11.42
CA MET A 72 12.52 5.16 12.03
C MET A 72 11.06 5.21 12.47
N LEU A 73 10.80 5.68 13.69
CA LEU A 73 9.45 5.80 14.23
C LEU A 73 8.66 6.89 13.47
N ILE A 74 7.51 6.51 12.92
CA ILE A 74 6.56 7.42 12.27
C ILE A 74 5.56 7.95 13.30
N SER A 75 4.96 7.05 14.08
CA SER A 75 3.98 7.38 15.11
C SER A 75 3.94 6.33 16.21
N SER A 76 3.50 6.75 17.39
CA SER A 76 3.19 5.86 18.50
C SER A 76 1.97 6.34 19.26
N PHE A 77 1.04 5.44 19.54
CA PHE A 77 -0.22 5.75 20.22
C PHE A 77 -0.65 4.63 21.16
N SER A 78 -1.50 4.97 22.12
CA SER A 78 -1.98 4.02 23.13
C SER A 78 -2.90 2.98 22.49
N TRP A 79 -2.54 1.70 22.66
CA TRP A 79 -3.36 0.57 22.26
C TRP A 79 -4.15 0.08 23.48
N LYS A 80 -5.45 0.36 23.51
CA LYS A 80 -6.35 0.00 24.63
C LYS A 80 -7.22 -1.22 24.35
N ASN A 81 -7.23 -1.68 23.11
CA ASN A 81 -8.04 -2.80 22.67
C ASN A 81 -7.39 -4.13 23.05
N LYS A 82 -8.20 -5.16 23.26
CA LYS A 82 -7.75 -6.53 23.56
C LYS A 82 -8.23 -7.50 22.49
N GLY A 83 -7.61 -8.68 22.44
CA GLY A 83 -8.01 -9.73 21.50
C GLY A 83 -7.69 -9.34 20.06
N LEU A 84 -6.49 -8.80 19.80
CA LEU A 84 -6.06 -8.51 18.43
C LEU A 84 -5.85 -9.82 17.67
N VAL A 85 -6.59 -10.02 16.58
CA VAL A 85 -6.46 -11.20 15.70
C VAL A 85 -5.44 -10.93 14.61
N LYS A 86 -5.57 -9.80 13.92
CA LYS A 86 -4.77 -9.48 12.74
C LYS A 86 -4.55 -7.98 12.61
N MET A 87 -3.34 -7.63 12.17
CA MET A 87 -3.00 -6.33 11.61
C MET A 87 -2.65 -6.47 10.14
N GLY A 88 -2.90 -5.43 9.37
CA GLY A 88 -2.50 -5.34 7.97
C GLY A 88 -2.78 -3.95 7.42
N TRP A 89 -2.52 -3.76 6.13
CA TRP A 89 -2.35 -2.42 5.58
C TRP A 89 -3.10 -2.26 4.26
N THR A 90 -3.62 -1.06 4.04
CA THR A 90 -4.12 -0.65 2.72
C THR A 90 -2.97 -0.20 1.82
N ASN A 91 -3.24 -0.01 0.52
CA ASN A 91 -2.23 0.49 -0.41
C ASN A 91 -1.76 1.93 -0.10
N THR A 92 -2.53 2.70 0.68
CA THR A 92 -2.26 4.09 1.08
C THR A 92 -1.64 4.21 2.47
N ASP A 93 -1.07 3.13 3.02
CA ASP A 93 -0.46 3.06 4.36
C ASP A 93 -1.45 3.32 5.52
N GLU A 94 -2.71 2.91 5.39
CA GLU A 94 -3.68 2.91 6.50
C GLU A 94 -3.65 1.55 7.21
N LEU A 95 -3.57 1.56 8.55
CA LEU A 95 -3.46 0.36 9.37
C LEU A 95 -4.85 -0.18 9.72
N ILE A 96 -5.12 -1.43 9.34
CA ILE A 96 -6.33 -2.17 9.71
C ILE A 96 -5.99 -3.08 10.90
N CYS A 97 -6.79 -2.98 11.95
CA CYS A 97 -6.71 -3.85 13.13
C CYS A 97 -8.04 -4.57 13.35
N VAL A 98 -8.01 -5.90 13.33
CA VAL A 98 -9.19 -6.77 13.49
C VAL A 98 -9.14 -7.41 14.88
N LEU A 99 -10.21 -7.24 15.65
CA LEU A 99 -10.35 -7.81 16.99
C LEU A 99 -11.19 -9.08 16.99
N GLU A 100 -10.96 -9.93 17.98
CA GLU A 100 -11.65 -11.19 18.21
C GLU A 100 -13.17 -11.02 18.31
N ASN A 101 -13.66 -9.90 18.81
CA ASN A 101 -15.10 -9.63 18.96
C ASN A 101 -15.77 -9.07 17.68
N GLY A 102 -15.07 -9.05 16.55
CA GLY A 102 -15.62 -8.57 15.28
C GLY A 102 -15.47 -7.07 15.03
N ASN A 103 -14.91 -6.30 15.97
CA ASN A 103 -14.61 -4.89 15.74
C ASN A 103 -13.38 -4.74 14.84
N VAL A 104 -13.48 -3.84 13.86
CA VAL A 104 -12.40 -3.47 12.95
C VAL A 104 -12.13 -1.97 13.08
N PHE A 105 -10.87 -1.63 13.25
CA PHE A 105 -10.40 -0.26 13.32
C PHE A 105 -9.47 0.04 12.15
N LYS A 106 -9.75 1.14 11.45
CA LYS A 106 -8.91 1.71 10.41
C LYS A 106 -8.22 2.94 10.97
N TYR A 107 -6.89 2.89 11.08
CA TYR A 107 -6.06 3.99 11.56
C TYR A 107 -5.28 4.64 10.41
N SER A 108 -5.09 5.94 10.47
CA SER A 108 -4.06 6.60 9.68
C SER A 108 -2.68 6.14 10.14
N ILE A 109 -1.65 6.32 9.30
CA ILE A 109 -0.26 6.05 9.67
C ILE A 109 0.22 6.89 10.88
N ARG A 110 -0.52 7.96 11.22
CA ARG A 110 -0.26 8.84 12.37
C ARG A 110 -0.94 8.36 13.66
N GLY A 111 -1.78 7.33 13.59
CA GLY A 111 -2.49 6.76 14.74
C GLY A 111 -3.87 7.36 15.01
N THR A 112 -4.39 8.20 14.12
CA THR A 112 -5.76 8.71 14.20
C THR A 112 -6.74 7.65 13.71
N ILE A 113 -7.85 7.43 14.42
CA ILE A 113 -8.92 6.55 13.95
C ILE A 113 -9.63 7.24 12.79
N LEU A 114 -9.61 6.62 11.61
CA LEU A 114 -10.32 7.09 10.42
C LEU A 114 -11.73 6.54 10.40
N THR A 115 -11.86 5.22 10.55
CA THR A 115 -13.15 4.52 10.51
C THR A 115 -13.14 3.37 11.51
N THR A 116 -14.30 3.06 12.08
CA THR A 116 -14.51 1.85 12.87
C THR A 116 -15.80 1.20 12.39
N PHE A 117 -15.78 -0.11 12.19
CA PHE A 117 -16.98 -0.88 11.84
C PHE A 117 -16.95 -2.24 12.54
N LYS A 118 -18.07 -2.94 12.51
CA LYS A 118 -18.22 -4.26 13.12
C LYS A 118 -18.74 -5.24 12.09
N ILE A 119 -18.14 -6.42 12.01
CA ILE A 119 -18.48 -7.44 11.01
C ILE A 119 -19.89 -8.00 11.25
N SER A 120 -20.16 -8.45 12.48
CA SER A 120 -21.48 -8.90 12.91
C SER A 120 -21.58 -8.84 14.44
N ASN A 121 -22.79 -8.90 14.96
CA ASN A 121 -23.00 -9.11 16.40
C ASN A 121 -22.78 -10.57 16.75
N ASP A 122 -22.26 -10.82 17.95
CA ASP A 122 -22.10 -12.17 18.52
C ASP A 122 -21.18 -13.14 17.75
N ILE A 123 -20.20 -12.60 17.02
CA ILE A 123 -19.13 -13.41 16.43
C ILE A 123 -17.87 -13.39 17.29
N HIS A 124 -17.10 -14.47 17.23
CA HIS A 124 -15.73 -14.51 17.72
C HIS A 124 -14.82 -14.96 16.58
N ILE A 125 -13.83 -14.15 16.21
CA ILE A 125 -12.97 -14.38 15.06
C ILE A 125 -11.81 -15.29 15.47
N ALA A 126 -11.63 -16.39 14.73
CA ALA A 126 -10.50 -17.31 14.93
C ALA A 126 -9.33 -17.01 14.00
N GLU A 127 -9.60 -16.57 12.76
CA GLU A 127 -8.58 -16.35 11.74
C GLU A 127 -9.00 -15.21 10.80
N CYS A 128 -8.03 -14.46 10.31
CA CYS A 128 -8.26 -13.34 9.39
C CYS A 128 -7.12 -13.23 8.37
N HIS A 129 -7.49 -13.13 7.10
CA HIS A 129 -6.59 -12.87 5.97
C HIS A 129 -7.03 -11.56 5.31
N MET A 130 -6.07 -10.71 4.95
CA MET A 130 -6.34 -9.37 4.43
C MET A 130 -5.46 -9.09 3.22
N TRP A 131 -6.02 -8.33 2.28
CA TRP A 131 -5.32 -7.73 1.16
C TRP A 131 -5.50 -6.20 1.22
N SER A 132 -5.11 -5.52 0.14
CA SER A 132 -5.02 -4.06 0.14
C SER A 132 -6.34 -3.31 0.32
N THR A 133 -7.47 -3.91 -0.07
CA THR A 133 -8.79 -3.26 0.01
C THR A 133 -9.75 -3.98 0.94
N GLY A 134 -9.52 -5.25 1.26
CA GLY A 134 -10.50 -6.08 1.94
C GLY A 134 -9.90 -7.20 2.79
N MET A 135 -10.80 -7.98 3.39
CA MET A 135 -10.47 -9.09 4.27
C MET A 135 -11.46 -10.24 4.16
N VAL A 136 -11.01 -11.42 4.55
CA VAL A 136 -11.86 -12.56 4.90
C VAL A 136 -11.54 -12.99 6.32
N ILE A 137 -12.58 -13.30 7.08
CA ILE A 137 -12.47 -13.83 8.44
C ILE A 137 -13.18 -15.18 8.53
N ARG A 138 -12.69 -16.00 9.45
CA ARG A 138 -13.35 -17.23 9.87
C ARG A 138 -13.70 -17.13 11.36
N THR A 139 -14.93 -17.47 11.70
CA THR A 139 -15.39 -17.50 13.10
C THR A 139 -14.88 -18.73 13.85
N SER A 140 -14.78 -18.61 15.18
CA SER A 140 -14.55 -19.70 16.11
C SER A 140 -15.87 -20.41 16.45
N GLY A 141 -15.81 -21.71 16.75
CA GLY A 141 -17.01 -22.50 17.00
C GLY A 141 -17.69 -22.90 15.70
N ILE A 142 -18.83 -22.28 15.36
CA ILE A 142 -19.48 -22.47 14.06
C ILE A 142 -18.57 -21.89 12.98
N ILE A 143 -18.29 -22.67 11.94
CA ILE A 143 -17.41 -22.27 10.84
C ILE A 143 -18.21 -21.42 9.85
N GLU A 144 -18.19 -20.11 10.06
CA GLU A 144 -18.69 -19.14 9.11
C GLU A 144 -17.54 -18.36 8.51
N LEU A 145 -17.67 -18.03 7.24
CA LEU A 145 -16.75 -17.16 6.51
C LEU A 145 -17.45 -15.84 6.23
N TRP A 146 -16.79 -14.73 6.55
CA TRP A 146 -17.27 -13.40 6.21
C TRP A 146 -16.23 -12.67 5.38
N VAL A 147 -16.69 -11.89 4.41
CA VAL A 147 -15.87 -11.09 3.51
C VAL A 147 -16.23 -9.62 3.67
N VAL A 148 -15.22 -8.75 3.59
CA VAL A 148 -15.37 -7.30 3.44
C VAL A 148 -14.45 -6.92 2.30
N GLU A 149 -14.98 -6.56 1.13
CA GLU A 149 -14.14 -6.34 -0.06
C GLU A 149 -13.47 -4.95 -0.10
N ASN A 150 -14.06 -3.97 0.59
CA ASN A 150 -13.63 -2.58 0.59
C ASN A 150 -13.68 -1.95 2.00
N PHE A 151 -12.53 -1.52 2.53
CA PHE A 151 -12.46 -0.85 3.83
C PHE A 151 -12.96 0.59 3.85
N SER A 152 -13.05 1.25 2.69
CA SER A 152 -13.58 2.61 2.58
C SER A 152 -15.10 2.63 2.67
N ASP A 153 -15.75 1.56 2.23
CA ASP A 153 -17.20 1.38 2.30
C ASP A 153 -17.53 -0.05 2.79
N PRO A 154 -17.32 -0.33 4.09
CA PRO A 154 -17.31 -1.68 4.62
C PRO A 154 -18.71 -2.29 4.63
N HIS A 155 -18.89 -3.31 3.79
CA HIS A 155 -20.10 -4.13 3.73
C HIS A 155 -19.73 -5.59 4.03
N PRO A 156 -19.87 -6.04 5.29
CA PRO A 156 -19.62 -7.43 5.65
C PRO A 156 -20.68 -8.36 5.08
N GLU A 157 -20.24 -9.35 4.30
CA GLU A 157 -21.10 -10.36 3.69
C GLU A 157 -20.68 -11.76 4.12
N ARG A 158 -21.65 -12.65 4.30
CA ARG A 158 -21.38 -14.04 4.66
C ARG A 158 -21.26 -14.90 3.40
N LEU A 159 -20.17 -15.65 3.29
CA LEU A 159 -19.94 -16.59 2.20
C LEU A 159 -20.69 -17.91 2.44
N PRO A 160 -20.90 -18.73 1.39
CA PRO A 160 -21.48 -20.06 1.50
C PRO A 160 -20.81 -20.92 2.58
N ASN A 161 -21.62 -21.70 3.30
CA ASN A 161 -21.10 -22.58 4.35
C ASN A 161 -20.27 -23.72 3.73
N PRO A 162 -19.00 -23.89 4.11
CA PRO A 162 -18.13 -24.92 3.54
C PRO A 162 -18.53 -26.36 3.92
N GLY A 163 -19.48 -26.56 4.84
CA GLY A 163 -19.97 -27.88 5.23
C GLY A 163 -18.96 -28.71 6.03
N LEU A 164 -18.00 -28.05 6.68
CA LEU A 164 -16.95 -28.70 7.46
C LEU A 164 -17.40 -28.98 8.90
N ASP A 165 -17.21 -30.22 9.37
CA ASP A 165 -17.46 -30.59 10.78
C ASP A 165 -16.36 -30.12 11.73
N LYS A 166 -15.13 -29.96 11.21
CA LYS A 166 -13.94 -29.52 11.94
C LYS A 166 -13.33 -28.29 11.27
N PRO A 167 -12.68 -27.40 12.03
CA PRO A 167 -11.99 -26.25 11.46
C PRO A 167 -11.00 -26.68 10.36
N PRO A 168 -10.86 -25.88 9.28
CA PRO A 168 -9.85 -26.13 8.25
C PRO A 168 -8.45 -26.11 8.87
N THR A 169 -7.55 -26.92 8.32
CA THR A 169 -6.16 -27.02 8.81
C THR A 169 -5.30 -25.83 8.41
N SER A 170 -5.69 -25.13 7.33
CA SER A 170 -5.12 -23.86 6.88
C SER A 170 -6.12 -23.13 6.00
N MET A 171 -6.06 -21.80 5.99
CA MET A 171 -6.83 -20.94 5.10
C MET A 171 -5.88 -20.02 4.32
N ALA A 172 -6.25 -19.69 3.08
CA ALA A 172 -5.63 -18.64 2.28
C ALA A 172 -6.70 -17.96 1.40
N VAL A 173 -6.37 -16.80 0.82
CA VAL A 173 -7.33 -16.01 0.04
C VAL A 173 -6.69 -15.52 -1.25
N ILE A 174 -7.40 -15.69 -2.38
CA ILE A 174 -7.10 -15.01 -3.63
C ILE A 174 -8.00 -13.78 -3.72
N GLU A 175 -7.39 -12.60 -3.83
CA GLU A 175 -8.13 -11.34 -3.91
C GLU A 175 -8.84 -11.16 -5.28
N PRO A 176 -9.91 -10.36 -5.36
CA PRO A 176 -10.74 -10.26 -6.58
C PRO A 176 -9.96 -9.86 -7.83
N SER A 177 -8.96 -8.99 -7.70
CA SER A 177 -8.13 -8.53 -8.81
C SER A 177 -7.24 -9.61 -9.41
N HIS A 178 -7.03 -10.72 -8.71
CA HIS A 178 -6.22 -11.85 -9.16
C HIS A 178 -7.03 -13.11 -9.44
N SER A 179 -8.32 -13.10 -9.09
CA SER A 179 -9.23 -14.20 -9.43
C SER A 179 -9.71 -14.10 -10.87
N SER A 180 -9.79 -15.24 -11.55
CA SER A 180 -10.37 -15.34 -12.90
C SER A 180 -11.85 -14.95 -12.96
N SER A 181 -12.58 -15.08 -11.85
CA SER A 181 -13.99 -14.74 -11.73
C SER A 181 -14.23 -13.28 -11.31
N GLY A 182 -13.17 -12.56 -10.93
CA GLY A 182 -13.27 -11.21 -10.34
C GLY A 182 -13.87 -11.21 -8.93
N LYS A 183 -13.93 -12.37 -8.27
CA LYS A 183 -14.50 -12.55 -6.93
C LYS A 183 -13.42 -12.98 -5.94
N VAL A 184 -13.65 -12.75 -4.65
CA VAL A 184 -12.82 -13.33 -3.60
C VAL A 184 -12.95 -14.85 -3.62
N GLU A 185 -11.83 -15.57 -3.64
CA GLU A 185 -11.79 -17.03 -3.51
C GLU A 185 -11.07 -17.41 -2.21
N VAL A 186 -11.79 -18.08 -1.30
CA VAL A 186 -11.25 -18.57 -0.02
C VAL A 186 -10.86 -20.03 -0.18
N ILE A 187 -9.59 -20.31 0.10
CA ILE A 187 -8.99 -21.63 -0.04
C ILE A 187 -8.88 -22.25 1.34
N LEU A 188 -9.52 -23.40 1.55
CA LEU A 188 -9.55 -24.11 2.81
C LEU A 188 -8.93 -25.50 2.67
N ALA A 189 -7.82 -25.75 3.37
CA ALA A 189 -7.31 -27.11 3.54
C ALA A 189 -8.19 -27.90 4.51
N THR A 190 -8.56 -29.12 4.14
CA THR A 190 -9.34 -30.01 5.00
C THR A 190 -8.44 -31.02 5.71
N GLY A 191 -8.87 -31.46 6.89
CA GLY A 191 -8.19 -32.54 7.61
C GLY A 191 -8.24 -33.90 6.91
N GLU A 192 -9.09 -34.06 5.90
CA GLU A 192 -9.21 -35.27 5.09
C GLU A 192 -8.18 -35.35 3.96
N GLY A 193 -7.46 -34.24 3.68
CA GLY A 193 -6.39 -34.21 2.69
C GLY A 193 -6.68 -33.41 1.42
N SER A 194 -7.88 -32.87 1.28
CA SER A 194 -8.28 -32.06 0.11
C SER A 194 -8.23 -30.55 0.39
N VAL A 195 -8.58 -29.77 -0.63
CA VAL A 195 -8.73 -28.32 -0.59
C VAL A 195 -10.10 -27.93 -1.13
N LEU A 196 -10.84 -27.11 -0.39
CA LEU A 196 -12.08 -26.49 -0.82
C LEU A 196 -11.82 -25.06 -1.27
N VAL A 197 -12.46 -24.64 -2.35
CA VAL A 197 -12.53 -23.24 -2.80
C VAL A 197 -13.94 -22.74 -2.54
N VAL A 198 -14.05 -21.66 -1.77
CA VAL A 198 -15.32 -21.00 -1.43
C VAL A 198 -15.34 -19.60 -2.05
N ASP A 199 -16.35 -19.32 -2.85
CA ASP A 199 -16.63 -18.01 -3.44
C ASP A 199 -18.11 -17.65 -3.20
N SER A 200 -18.60 -16.55 -3.78
CA SER A 200 -20.01 -16.16 -3.62
C SER A 200 -21.01 -17.08 -4.34
N ASP A 201 -20.57 -17.90 -5.30
CA ASP A 201 -21.43 -18.83 -6.03
C ASP A 201 -21.59 -20.17 -5.31
N GLY A 202 -20.58 -20.59 -4.54
CA GLY A 202 -20.67 -21.81 -3.77
C GLY A 202 -19.34 -22.34 -3.25
N VAL A 203 -19.32 -23.66 -3.00
CA VAL A 203 -18.18 -24.40 -2.47
C VAL A 203 -17.79 -25.47 -3.48
N ARG A 204 -16.51 -25.54 -3.84
CA ARG A 204 -15.95 -26.49 -4.81
C ARG A 204 -14.78 -27.25 -4.21
N ASP A 205 -14.91 -28.56 -4.08
CA ASP A 205 -13.79 -29.44 -3.69
C ASP A 205 -12.87 -29.69 -4.89
N GLN A 206 -11.57 -29.46 -4.70
CA GLN A 206 -10.54 -29.67 -5.71
C GLN A 206 -10.05 -31.13 -5.77
N MET A 207 -10.53 -31.99 -4.86
CA MET A 207 -10.27 -33.43 -4.82
C MET A 207 -8.76 -33.77 -4.78
N LEU A 208 -7.98 -32.95 -4.07
CA LEU A 208 -6.53 -33.15 -3.92
C LEU A 208 -6.25 -34.34 -2.99
N LYS A 209 -5.08 -34.97 -3.19
CA LYS A 209 -4.65 -36.18 -2.45
C LYS A 209 -3.34 -36.02 -1.70
N ASP A 210 -2.64 -34.90 -1.90
CA ASP A 210 -1.32 -34.65 -1.31
C ASP A 210 -1.38 -34.02 0.09
N GLY A 211 -2.58 -33.76 0.62
CA GLY A 211 -2.78 -33.25 1.98
C GLY A 211 -2.73 -34.33 3.07
N PRO A 212 -3.08 -33.98 4.32
CA PRO A 212 -3.62 -32.71 4.77
C PRO A 212 -2.57 -31.58 4.77
N PHE A 213 -2.97 -30.41 4.29
CA PHE A 213 -2.12 -29.22 4.25
C PHE A 213 -2.25 -28.42 5.55
N THR A 214 -1.12 -28.13 6.19
CA THR A 214 -1.05 -27.39 7.46
C THR A 214 -0.71 -25.91 7.26
N SER A 215 -0.26 -25.52 6.07
CA SER A 215 -0.06 -24.13 5.68
C SER A 215 -0.28 -23.96 4.18
N ILE A 216 -0.99 -22.91 3.78
CA ILE A 216 -1.20 -22.51 2.39
C ILE A 216 -0.80 -21.04 2.24
N ALA A 217 -0.10 -20.72 1.16
CA ALA A 217 0.21 -19.37 0.76
C ALA A 217 -0.09 -19.15 -0.73
N VAL A 218 -0.71 -18.03 -1.05
CA VAL A 218 -1.03 -17.60 -2.42
C VAL A 218 0.10 -16.71 -2.95
N SER A 219 0.49 -16.90 -4.20
CA SER A 219 1.54 -16.09 -4.82
C SER A 219 1.07 -14.65 -5.06
N PRO A 220 1.96 -13.65 -5.17
CA PRO A 220 1.56 -12.25 -5.32
C PRO A 220 0.66 -11.97 -6.52
N SER A 221 0.79 -12.71 -7.63
CA SER A 221 -0.11 -12.62 -8.79
C SER A 221 -1.44 -13.37 -8.64
N GLY A 222 -1.59 -14.18 -7.58
CA GLY A 222 -2.69 -15.13 -7.41
C GLY A 222 -2.67 -16.32 -8.37
N GLY A 223 -1.62 -16.47 -9.18
CA GLY A 223 -1.49 -17.54 -10.17
C GLY A 223 -1.10 -18.90 -9.59
N ASN A 224 -0.43 -18.93 -8.43
CA ASN A 224 0.11 -20.15 -7.83
C ASN A 224 -0.19 -20.26 -6.33
N LEU A 225 -0.18 -21.50 -5.83
CA LEU A 225 -0.42 -21.85 -4.44
C LEU A 225 0.70 -22.73 -3.91
N ALA A 226 1.27 -22.36 -2.76
CA ALA A 226 2.23 -23.17 -2.05
C ALA A 226 1.53 -23.80 -0.84
N CYS A 227 1.57 -25.13 -0.75
CA CYS A 227 0.88 -25.88 0.29
C CYS A 227 1.89 -26.79 1.00
N PHE A 228 2.07 -26.63 2.30
CA PHE A 228 2.91 -27.49 3.13
C PHE A 228 2.05 -28.55 3.82
N ASN A 229 2.36 -29.84 3.61
CA ASN A 229 1.61 -30.95 4.19
C ASN A 229 2.25 -31.52 5.47
N ASP A 230 1.48 -32.32 6.20
CA ASP A 230 1.90 -32.97 7.45
C ASP A 230 3.05 -34.00 7.28
N SER A 231 3.28 -34.45 6.05
CA SER A 231 4.41 -35.32 5.69
C SER A 231 5.76 -34.57 5.69
N GLY A 232 5.72 -33.23 5.70
CA GLY A 232 6.91 -32.39 5.61
C GLY A 232 7.29 -32.01 4.18
N THR A 233 6.34 -32.03 3.26
CA THR A 233 6.54 -31.71 1.84
C THR A 233 5.84 -30.40 1.51
N VAL A 234 6.52 -29.52 0.77
CA VAL A 234 5.88 -28.37 0.14
C VAL A 234 5.51 -28.73 -1.30
N CYS A 235 4.25 -28.55 -1.63
CA CYS A 235 3.68 -28.75 -2.97
C CYS A 235 3.28 -27.39 -3.53
N VAL A 236 3.64 -27.12 -4.79
CA VAL A 236 3.23 -25.92 -5.51
C VAL A 236 2.24 -26.31 -6.59
N PHE A 237 1.09 -25.66 -6.61
CA PHE A 237 0.02 -25.86 -7.57
C PHE A 237 -0.25 -24.57 -8.35
N SER A 238 -0.75 -24.68 -9.58
CA SER A 238 -1.46 -23.56 -10.20
C SER A 238 -2.73 -23.25 -9.41
N SER A 239 -3.19 -22.00 -9.38
CA SER A 239 -4.38 -21.61 -8.62
C SER A 239 -5.68 -22.22 -9.14
N ASP A 240 -5.70 -22.67 -10.40
CA ASP A 240 -6.78 -23.47 -10.98
C ASP A 240 -6.70 -24.97 -10.64
N PHE A 241 -5.72 -25.37 -9.82
CA PHE A 241 -5.44 -26.74 -9.36
C PHE A 241 -5.24 -27.78 -10.48
N ARG A 242 -5.03 -27.35 -11.73
CA ARG A 242 -4.84 -28.28 -12.87
C ARG A 242 -3.44 -28.87 -12.91
N ASN A 243 -2.45 -28.15 -12.42
CA ASN A 243 -1.05 -28.54 -12.50
C ASN A 243 -0.40 -28.56 -11.12
N THR A 244 0.31 -29.64 -10.83
CA THR A 244 1.33 -29.66 -9.76
C THR A 244 2.65 -29.22 -10.37
N LEU A 245 3.14 -28.06 -9.95
CA LEU A 245 4.35 -27.43 -10.50
C LEU A 245 5.62 -27.94 -9.83
N THR A 246 5.60 -28.11 -8.51
CA THR A 246 6.77 -28.52 -7.72
C THR A 246 6.35 -29.36 -6.52
N GLN A 247 7.15 -30.35 -6.15
CA GLN A 247 7.08 -31.02 -4.85
C GLN A 247 8.47 -31.10 -4.25
N PHE A 248 8.62 -30.70 -2.99
CA PHE A 248 9.90 -30.68 -2.31
C PHE A 248 9.79 -31.18 -0.86
N ALA A 249 10.50 -32.27 -0.55
CA ALA A 249 10.57 -32.83 0.79
C ALA A 249 11.55 -32.02 1.66
N THR A 250 11.01 -31.28 2.64
CA THR A 250 11.80 -30.41 3.53
C THR A 250 12.61 -31.18 4.57
N LYS A 251 12.32 -32.48 4.74
CA LYS A 251 12.85 -33.37 5.78
C LYS A 251 12.46 -32.96 7.21
N SER A 252 11.48 -32.06 7.37
CA SER A 252 10.91 -31.67 8.66
C SER A 252 9.39 -31.77 8.59
N LYS A 253 8.77 -32.39 9.59
CA LYS A 253 7.31 -32.41 9.74
C LYS A 253 6.78 -31.25 10.59
N LEU A 254 7.67 -30.43 11.15
CA LEU A 254 7.27 -29.24 11.91
C LEU A 254 6.67 -28.22 10.93
N VAL A 255 5.48 -27.72 11.25
CA VAL A 255 4.84 -26.66 10.48
C VAL A 255 5.75 -25.42 10.47
N PRO A 256 6.05 -24.84 9.30
CA PRO A 256 6.84 -23.62 9.24
C PRO A 256 6.11 -22.47 9.95
N LEU A 257 6.86 -21.61 10.63
CA LEU A 257 6.34 -20.38 11.24
C LEU A 257 5.79 -19.42 10.18
N ASN A 258 6.43 -19.40 9.00
CA ASN A 258 5.95 -18.67 7.84
C ASN A 258 6.15 -19.48 6.56
N LEU A 259 5.14 -19.45 5.69
CA LEU A 259 5.19 -19.88 4.31
C LEU A 259 4.83 -18.66 3.46
N VAL A 260 5.79 -18.11 2.74
CA VAL A 260 5.61 -16.90 1.92
C VAL A 260 6.23 -17.07 0.55
N TRP A 261 5.80 -16.24 -0.39
CA TRP A 261 6.31 -16.25 -1.75
C TRP A 261 7.41 -15.21 -1.96
N CYS A 262 8.41 -15.56 -2.77
CA CYS A 262 9.44 -14.64 -3.24
C CYS A 262 9.21 -14.36 -4.72
N GLY A 263 8.47 -13.27 -5.00
CA GLY A 263 7.83 -13.06 -6.30
C GLY A 263 6.83 -14.19 -6.59
N ASP A 264 6.64 -14.55 -7.85
CA ASP A 264 5.77 -15.67 -8.25
C ASP A 264 6.52 -16.99 -8.53
N ASP A 265 7.85 -16.98 -8.41
CA ASP A 265 8.71 -18.06 -8.89
C ASP A 265 9.13 -19.06 -7.80
N SER A 266 9.22 -18.62 -6.55
CA SER A 266 9.82 -19.43 -5.48
C SER A 266 9.14 -19.24 -4.13
N VAL A 267 9.28 -20.25 -3.29
CA VAL A 267 8.62 -20.33 -1.99
C VAL A 267 9.66 -20.25 -0.88
N VAL A 268 9.40 -19.44 0.13
CA VAL A 268 10.25 -19.28 1.31
C VAL A 268 9.53 -19.86 2.53
N LEU A 269 10.19 -20.82 3.17
CA LEU A 269 9.75 -21.44 4.41
C LEU A 269 10.67 -20.98 5.54
N TYR A 270 10.08 -20.57 6.65
CA TYR A 270 10.82 -20.15 7.84
C TYR A 270 10.48 -21.03 9.03
N TRP A 271 11.50 -21.65 9.61
CA TRP A 271 11.47 -22.24 10.95
C TRP A 271 12.35 -21.39 11.87
N ASP A 272 12.30 -21.65 13.17
CA ASP A 272 13.12 -20.92 14.16
C ASP A 272 14.58 -20.78 13.67
N LYS A 273 14.94 -19.54 13.34
CA LYS A 273 16.28 -19.13 12.87
C LYS A 273 16.79 -19.77 11.57
N MET A 274 15.94 -20.46 10.81
CA MET A 274 16.32 -21.06 9.52
C MET A 274 15.31 -20.73 8.44
N LEU A 275 15.74 -19.93 7.46
CA LEU A 275 14.97 -19.62 6.27
C LEU A 275 15.44 -20.52 5.12
N VAL A 276 14.50 -21.17 4.45
CA VAL A 276 14.74 -22.07 3.32
C VAL A 276 13.95 -21.56 2.13
N MET A 277 14.66 -21.18 1.07
CA MET A 277 14.07 -20.83 -0.22
C MET A 277 14.07 -22.08 -1.10
N VAL A 278 12.91 -22.43 -1.64
CA VAL A 278 12.70 -23.54 -2.56
C VAL A 278 12.34 -22.96 -3.93
N GLY A 279 13.17 -23.27 -4.92
CA GLY A 279 12.93 -22.87 -6.31
C GLY A 279 11.90 -23.75 -7.00
N PRO A 280 11.43 -23.35 -8.19
CA PRO A 280 10.35 -24.04 -8.91
C PRO A 280 10.72 -25.45 -9.38
N PHE A 281 12.01 -25.80 -9.37
CA PHE A 281 12.52 -27.11 -9.79
C PHE A 281 12.95 -28.00 -8.62
N GLY A 282 12.64 -27.61 -7.37
CA GLY A 282 12.96 -28.40 -6.16
C GLY A 282 14.37 -28.20 -5.60
N ASP A 283 15.22 -27.40 -6.26
CA ASP A 283 16.46 -26.91 -5.65
C ASP A 283 16.16 -25.94 -4.50
N PHE A 284 17.08 -25.83 -3.54
CA PHE A 284 16.86 -24.97 -2.37
C PHE A 284 18.15 -24.30 -1.89
N VAL A 285 17.97 -23.17 -1.19
CA VAL A 285 19.04 -22.44 -0.50
C VAL A 285 18.62 -22.16 0.93
N LYS A 286 19.56 -22.26 1.87
CA LYS A 286 19.33 -22.04 3.30
C LYS A 286 20.03 -20.77 3.76
N TYR A 287 19.34 -19.98 4.56
CA TYR A 287 19.84 -18.77 5.19
C TYR A 287 19.66 -18.89 6.72
N PRO A 288 20.74 -19.17 7.47
CA PRO A 288 20.68 -19.18 8.93
C PRO A 288 20.63 -17.75 9.49
N TYR A 289 19.89 -17.55 10.57
CA TYR A 289 19.79 -16.28 11.29
C TYR A 289 20.04 -16.47 12.78
N SER A 290 20.41 -15.41 13.48
CA SER A 290 20.57 -15.41 14.94
C SER A 290 19.32 -14.93 15.69
N THR A 291 18.43 -14.20 15.00
CA THR A 291 17.23 -13.56 15.56
C THR A 291 15.95 -14.06 14.89
N THR A 292 14.81 -13.77 15.51
CA THR A 292 13.49 -13.92 14.89
C THR A 292 13.37 -13.01 13.67
N LEU A 293 12.65 -13.48 12.65
CA LEU A 293 12.37 -12.75 11.42
C LEU A 293 10.88 -12.44 11.31
N HIS A 294 10.58 -11.32 10.68
CA HIS A 294 9.26 -11.06 10.11
C HIS A 294 9.39 -10.99 8.58
N LEU A 295 8.59 -11.78 7.87
CA LEU A 295 8.63 -11.84 6.41
C LEU A 295 7.44 -11.11 5.82
N VAL A 296 7.70 -10.27 4.82
CA VAL A 296 6.66 -9.64 4.00
C VAL A 296 6.85 -10.12 2.57
N SER A 297 5.86 -10.83 2.05
CA SER A 297 5.79 -11.19 0.63
C SER A 297 5.59 -9.90 -0.16
N GLU A 298 6.49 -9.62 -1.10
CA GLU A 298 6.42 -8.48 -2.00
C GLU A 298 6.19 -8.97 -3.44
N TYR A 299 5.85 -8.06 -4.36
CA TYR A 299 5.54 -8.42 -5.75
C TYR A 299 6.66 -9.19 -6.46
N ASP A 300 7.92 -8.83 -6.18
CA ASP A 300 9.12 -9.31 -6.86
C ASP A 300 10.14 -9.96 -5.91
N GLY A 301 9.75 -10.20 -4.65
CA GLY A 301 10.65 -10.79 -3.66
C GLY A 301 10.05 -10.94 -2.27
N VAL A 302 10.91 -11.09 -1.27
CA VAL A 302 10.56 -11.09 0.15
C VAL A 302 11.38 -10.01 0.85
N ARG A 303 10.68 -9.13 1.57
CA ARG A 303 11.33 -8.25 2.53
C ARG A 303 11.45 -8.97 3.88
N ILE A 304 12.68 -9.07 4.36
CA ILE A 304 13.04 -9.77 5.59
C ILE A 304 13.39 -8.71 6.63
N ILE A 305 12.60 -8.68 7.70
CA ILE A 305 12.74 -7.71 8.79
C ILE A 305 13.32 -8.44 10.00
N THR A 306 14.46 -7.97 10.48
CA THR A 306 15.14 -8.48 11.67
C THR A 306 15.23 -7.38 12.73
N ASN A 307 15.73 -7.70 13.93
CA ASN A 307 15.95 -6.69 14.96
C ASN A 307 16.96 -5.59 14.54
N HIS A 308 17.84 -5.86 13.57
CA HIS A 308 18.98 -4.98 13.23
C HIS A 308 19.01 -4.52 11.78
N GLU A 309 18.36 -5.25 10.88
CA GLU A 309 18.48 -5.04 9.44
C GLU A 309 17.14 -5.27 8.74
N CYS A 310 16.91 -4.49 7.67
CA CYS A 310 15.90 -4.77 6.66
C CYS A 310 16.62 -5.29 5.41
N GLU A 311 16.30 -6.51 5.00
CA GLU A 311 16.89 -7.17 3.83
C GLU A 311 15.83 -7.43 2.74
N PHE A 312 16.27 -7.65 1.51
CA PHE A 312 15.43 -8.03 0.38
C PHE A 312 16.01 -9.25 -0.32
N LEU A 313 15.22 -10.31 -0.38
CA LEU A 313 15.53 -11.53 -1.11
C LEU A 313 14.69 -11.53 -2.39
N GLN A 314 15.33 -11.62 -3.55
CA GLN A 314 14.65 -11.62 -4.85
C GLN A 314 15.39 -12.48 -5.86
N ARG A 315 14.70 -12.84 -6.94
CA ARG A 315 15.34 -13.38 -8.13
C ARG A 315 16.24 -12.31 -8.75
N VAL A 316 17.42 -12.71 -9.23
CA VAL A 316 18.28 -11.82 -10.02
C VAL A 316 17.61 -11.60 -11.38
N PRO A 317 17.34 -10.35 -11.79
CA PRO A 317 16.75 -10.05 -13.10
C PRO A 317 17.64 -10.55 -14.23
N GLU A 318 17.03 -11.01 -15.33
CA GLU A 318 17.76 -11.54 -16.49
C GLU A 318 18.75 -10.53 -17.07
N SER A 319 18.35 -9.26 -17.17
CA SER A 319 19.23 -8.17 -17.61
C SER A 319 20.48 -8.00 -16.75
N THR A 320 20.35 -8.20 -15.45
CA THR A 320 21.47 -8.12 -14.50
C THR A 320 22.36 -9.37 -14.62
N GLU A 321 21.75 -10.55 -14.75
CA GLU A 321 22.48 -11.80 -14.99
C GLU A 321 23.29 -11.71 -16.28
N ASP A 322 22.69 -11.22 -17.36
CA ASP A 322 23.35 -11.07 -18.65
C ASP A 322 24.60 -10.20 -18.59
N ILE A 323 24.66 -9.20 -17.70
CA ILE A 323 25.81 -8.31 -17.55
C ILE A 323 26.85 -8.90 -16.60
N PHE A 324 26.44 -9.33 -15.40
CA PHE A 324 27.37 -9.59 -14.31
C PHE A 324 27.69 -11.07 -14.07
N LYS A 325 26.96 -12.00 -14.70
CA LYS A 325 27.29 -13.43 -14.61
C LYS A 325 28.73 -13.66 -15.03
N ILE A 326 29.45 -14.45 -14.22
CA ILE A 326 30.88 -14.73 -14.45
C ILE A 326 31.04 -15.41 -15.81
N GLY A 327 31.87 -14.81 -16.67
CA GLY A 327 32.11 -15.31 -18.03
C GLY A 327 30.98 -15.01 -19.02
N SER A 328 30.07 -14.08 -18.71
CA SER A 328 29.05 -13.65 -19.65
C SER A 328 29.67 -13.09 -20.94
N VAL A 329 29.15 -13.55 -22.07
CA VAL A 329 29.49 -13.10 -23.43
C VAL A 329 28.26 -12.54 -24.15
N SER A 330 27.23 -12.17 -23.39
CA SER A 330 26.03 -11.53 -23.90
C SER A 330 26.37 -10.18 -24.55
N SER A 331 25.53 -9.74 -25.48
CA SER A 331 25.69 -8.43 -26.12
C SER A 331 25.58 -7.28 -25.10
N THR A 332 24.80 -7.47 -24.03
CA THR A 332 24.66 -6.52 -22.93
C THR A 332 25.95 -6.41 -22.09
N ALA A 333 26.57 -7.54 -21.72
CA ALA A 333 27.86 -7.55 -21.03
C ALA A 333 28.95 -6.91 -21.89
N MET A 334 29.01 -7.26 -23.18
CA MET A 334 29.97 -6.67 -24.11
C MET A 334 29.79 -5.15 -24.25
N LEU A 335 28.54 -4.66 -24.27
CA LEU A 335 28.24 -3.23 -24.31
C LEU A 335 28.69 -2.53 -23.02
N TYR A 336 28.41 -3.13 -21.86
CA TYR A 336 28.87 -2.63 -20.57
C TYR A 336 30.40 -2.55 -20.49
N ASP A 337 31.10 -3.61 -20.90
CA ASP A 337 32.55 -3.66 -20.99
C ASP A 337 33.10 -2.63 -21.99
N ALA A 338 32.40 -2.40 -23.11
CA ALA A 338 32.78 -1.38 -24.08
C ALA A 338 32.72 0.03 -23.47
N ALA A 339 31.70 0.31 -22.65
CA ALA A 339 31.54 1.59 -21.98
C ALA A 339 32.62 1.79 -20.89
N GLU A 340 32.89 0.78 -20.06
CA GLU A 340 33.99 0.85 -19.07
C GLU A 340 35.35 1.01 -19.77
N ALA A 341 35.57 0.30 -20.88
CA ALA A 341 36.78 0.46 -21.70
C ALA A 341 36.89 1.86 -22.32
N TYR A 342 35.76 2.46 -22.73
CA TYR A 342 35.71 3.81 -23.26
C TYR A 342 36.08 4.85 -22.19
N GLU A 343 35.53 4.72 -20.99
CA GLU A 343 35.90 5.57 -19.84
C GLU A 343 37.39 5.42 -19.47
N ALA A 344 37.92 4.20 -19.56
CA ALA A 344 39.34 3.91 -19.38
C ALA A 344 40.24 4.32 -20.57
N LYS A 345 39.67 4.93 -21.63
CA LYS A 345 40.37 5.33 -22.87
C LYS A 345 41.11 4.18 -23.56
N SER A 346 40.53 2.99 -23.51
CA SER A 346 41.08 1.77 -24.10
C SER A 346 40.52 1.52 -25.51
N ALA A 347 41.36 1.08 -26.43
CA ALA A 347 40.96 0.69 -27.79
C ALA A 347 39.96 -0.48 -27.82
N LYS A 348 39.90 -1.29 -26.75
CA LYS A 348 38.94 -2.40 -26.60
C LYS A 348 37.48 -1.95 -26.71
N ALA A 349 37.18 -0.69 -26.44
CA ALA A 349 35.84 -0.13 -26.57
C ALA A 349 35.27 -0.25 -27.99
N ASP A 350 36.10 0.00 -29.02
CA ASP A 350 35.70 -0.07 -30.43
C ASP A 350 35.56 -1.53 -30.89
N GLU A 351 36.40 -2.44 -30.39
CA GLU A 351 36.30 -3.88 -30.66
C GLU A 351 34.97 -4.45 -30.14
N ASN A 352 34.66 -4.20 -28.86
CA ASN A 352 33.46 -4.71 -28.21
C ASN A 352 32.18 -4.16 -28.86
N ILE A 353 32.11 -2.85 -29.15
CA ILE A 353 30.91 -2.27 -29.77
C ILE A 353 30.69 -2.79 -31.19
N ARG A 354 31.76 -3.01 -31.96
CA ARG A 354 31.65 -3.63 -33.30
C ARG A 354 31.17 -5.07 -33.20
N ALA A 355 31.61 -5.84 -32.21
CA ALA A 355 31.14 -7.20 -31.98
C ALA A 355 29.63 -7.22 -31.68
N VAL A 356 29.15 -6.32 -30.82
CA VAL A 356 27.70 -6.19 -30.52
C VAL A 356 26.91 -5.80 -31.77
N LYS A 357 27.41 -4.85 -32.57
CA LYS A 357 26.77 -4.45 -33.84
C LYS A 357 26.72 -5.58 -34.86
N ALA A 358 27.77 -6.37 -34.96
CA ALA A 358 27.85 -7.49 -35.91
C ALA A 358 26.77 -8.54 -35.62
N LYS A 359 26.36 -8.68 -34.35
CA LYS A 359 25.24 -9.55 -33.94
C LYS A 359 23.85 -8.95 -34.22
N GLY A 360 23.76 -7.65 -34.48
CA GLY A 360 22.47 -6.95 -34.67
C GLY A 360 21.67 -6.75 -33.38
N GLU A 361 22.27 -6.94 -32.21
CA GLU A 361 21.59 -6.95 -30.90
C GLU A 361 21.82 -5.67 -30.08
N LEU A 362 22.35 -4.61 -30.70
CA LEU A 362 22.73 -3.39 -29.98
C LEU A 362 21.55 -2.70 -29.28
N GLU A 363 20.39 -2.65 -29.92
CA GLU A 363 19.18 -2.05 -29.34
C GLU A 363 18.73 -2.79 -28.08
N VAL A 364 18.63 -4.13 -28.17
CA VAL A 364 18.31 -5.00 -27.03
C VAL A 364 19.35 -4.88 -25.91
N ALA A 365 20.64 -4.77 -26.24
CA ALA A 365 21.69 -4.56 -25.26
C ALA A 365 21.56 -3.21 -24.52
N VAL A 366 21.16 -2.14 -25.24
CA VAL A 366 20.88 -0.84 -24.63
C VAL A 366 19.68 -0.94 -23.69
N GLU A 367 18.60 -1.58 -24.12
CA GLU A 367 17.39 -1.83 -23.30
C GLU A 367 17.72 -2.63 -22.04
N LYS A 368 18.44 -3.74 -22.17
CA LYS A 368 18.86 -4.57 -21.03
C LYS A 368 19.81 -3.82 -20.08
N CYS A 369 20.66 -2.92 -20.56
CA CYS A 369 21.45 -2.05 -19.66
C CYS A 369 20.55 -1.09 -18.86
N MET A 370 19.51 -0.52 -19.47
CA MET A 370 18.53 0.34 -18.78
C MET A 370 17.73 -0.46 -17.74
N ASP A 371 17.24 -1.64 -18.12
CA ASP A 371 16.49 -2.54 -17.25
C ASP A 371 17.36 -3.00 -16.05
N ALA A 372 18.60 -3.42 -16.31
CA ALA A 372 19.54 -3.75 -15.23
C ALA A 372 19.76 -2.57 -14.28
N ALA A 373 19.88 -1.34 -14.81
CA ALA A 373 19.99 -0.15 -13.96
C ALA A 373 18.74 0.03 -13.08
N ALA A 374 17.54 -0.16 -13.64
CA ALA A 374 16.27 -0.02 -12.93
C ALA A 374 16.17 -0.95 -11.71
N HIS A 375 16.72 -2.16 -11.82
CA HIS A 375 16.72 -3.17 -10.77
C HIS A 375 17.80 -3.02 -9.70
N GLU A 376 18.75 -2.11 -9.87
CA GLU A 376 19.80 -1.88 -8.89
C GLU A 376 19.37 -0.89 -7.79
N PHE A 377 19.96 -1.05 -6.60
CA PHE A 377 19.75 -0.16 -5.45
C PHE A 377 20.90 0.80 -5.24
N ASP A 378 22.12 0.43 -5.67
CA ASP A 378 23.30 1.28 -5.58
C ASP A 378 23.30 2.35 -6.68
N PRO A 379 23.20 3.65 -6.35
CA PRO A 379 23.21 4.73 -7.33
C PRO A 379 24.48 4.78 -8.17
N VAL A 380 25.62 4.30 -7.66
CA VAL A 380 26.88 4.25 -8.42
C VAL A 380 26.77 3.24 -9.55
N LEU A 381 26.27 2.03 -9.26
CA LEU A 381 26.07 0.99 -10.25
C LEU A 381 24.98 1.35 -11.26
N GLN A 382 23.86 1.92 -10.80
CA GLN A 382 22.82 2.45 -11.68
C GLN A 382 23.40 3.44 -12.71
N ARG A 383 24.24 4.37 -12.25
CA ARG A 383 24.88 5.35 -13.14
C ARG A 383 25.77 4.68 -14.19
N LYS A 384 26.60 3.71 -13.80
CA LYS A 384 27.46 2.95 -14.74
C LYS A 384 26.65 2.24 -15.82
N LEU A 385 25.56 1.57 -15.42
CA LEU A 385 24.66 0.87 -16.35
C LEU A 385 23.95 1.84 -17.31
N LEU A 386 23.48 2.99 -16.81
CA LEU A 386 22.91 4.06 -17.65
C LEU A 386 23.95 4.69 -18.58
N GLN A 387 25.21 4.83 -18.15
CA GLN A 387 26.31 5.29 -19.01
C GLN A 387 26.57 4.29 -20.14
N ALA A 388 26.52 2.99 -19.86
CA ALA A 388 26.64 1.96 -20.89
C ALA A 388 25.49 2.01 -21.91
N ALA A 389 24.25 2.17 -21.45
CA ALA A 389 23.10 2.39 -22.33
C ALA A 389 23.27 3.66 -23.17
N ALA A 390 23.67 4.78 -22.55
CA ALA A 390 23.92 6.05 -23.26
C ALA A 390 25.03 5.93 -24.31
N TYR A 391 26.11 5.21 -23.99
CA TYR A 391 27.19 4.91 -24.93
C TYR A 391 26.68 4.11 -26.14
N GLY A 392 25.90 3.04 -25.91
CA GLY A 392 25.30 2.24 -26.97
C GLY A 392 24.37 3.02 -27.89
N LYS A 393 23.59 3.96 -27.33
CA LYS A 393 22.68 4.82 -28.10
C LYS A 393 23.39 5.68 -29.16
N LEU A 394 24.65 6.09 -28.94
CA LEU A 394 25.43 6.88 -29.90
C LEU A 394 25.60 6.18 -31.25
N PHE A 395 25.40 4.87 -31.26
CA PHE A 395 25.64 4.01 -32.41
C PHE A 395 24.36 3.52 -33.10
N LEU A 396 23.19 3.89 -32.58
CA LEU A 396 21.89 3.63 -33.16
C LEU A 396 21.46 4.83 -34.01
N ARG A 397 20.92 4.60 -35.21
CA ARG A 397 20.55 5.68 -36.13
C ARG A 397 19.23 6.37 -35.76
N ASN A 398 18.25 5.61 -35.25
CA ASN A 398 16.88 6.07 -35.00
C ASN A 398 16.37 5.63 -33.60
N ALA A 399 17.20 5.69 -32.57
CA ALA A 399 16.77 5.29 -31.23
C ALA A 399 15.81 6.31 -30.60
N ASP A 400 14.68 5.83 -30.09
CA ASP A 400 13.77 6.65 -29.30
C ASP A 400 14.47 7.08 -27.99
N PRO A 401 14.58 8.38 -27.69
CA PRO A 401 15.14 8.83 -26.43
C PRO A 401 14.23 8.56 -25.23
N GLN A 402 12.91 8.37 -25.43
CA GLN A 402 11.91 8.37 -24.38
C GLN A 402 12.14 7.29 -23.30
N PRO A 403 12.37 6.00 -23.63
CA PRO A 403 12.56 4.96 -22.60
C PRO A 403 13.75 5.23 -21.68
N PHE A 404 14.83 5.82 -22.21
CA PHE A 404 15.99 6.20 -21.42
C PHE A 404 15.69 7.35 -20.46
N VAL A 405 14.94 8.35 -20.94
CA VAL A 405 14.51 9.49 -20.10
C VAL A 405 13.59 8.99 -19.00
N ASP A 406 12.62 8.14 -19.33
CA ASP A 406 11.66 7.58 -18.37
C ASP A 406 12.38 6.75 -17.30
N THR A 407 13.32 5.88 -17.71
CA THR A 407 14.13 5.10 -16.76
C THR A 407 14.90 6.01 -15.79
N CYS A 408 15.53 7.07 -16.31
CA CYS A 408 16.23 8.05 -15.47
C CYS A 408 15.29 8.80 -14.52
N GLN A 409 14.09 9.17 -15.00
CA GLN A 409 13.07 9.85 -14.19
C GLN A 409 12.59 8.95 -13.05
N ILE A 410 12.24 7.70 -13.36
CA ILE A 410 11.77 6.72 -12.38
C ILE A 410 12.86 6.43 -11.35
N LEU A 411 14.10 6.16 -11.78
CA LEU A 411 15.22 5.91 -10.86
C LEU A 411 15.47 7.09 -9.91
N ARG A 412 15.34 8.32 -10.40
CA ARG A 412 15.49 9.51 -9.54
C ARG A 412 14.41 9.56 -8.45
N VAL A 413 13.16 9.27 -8.78
CA VAL A 413 12.05 9.23 -7.83
C VAL A 413 12.23 8.11 -6.82
N ILE A 414 12.52 6.90 -7.32
CA ILE A 414 12.72 5.70 -6.49
C ILE A 414 13.90 5.91 -5.52
N ASN A 415 15.02 6.45 -5.98
CA ASN A 415 16.17 6.71 -5.11
C ASN A 415 15.86 7.77 -4.04
N ALA A 416 15.03 8.76 -4.35
CA ALA A 416 14.63 9.78 -3.38
C ALA A 416 13.78 9.20 -2.24
N VAL A 417 12.88 8.27 -2.53
CA VAL A 417 12.03 7.62 -1.50
C VAL A 417 12.75 6.47 -0.77
N ARG A 418 13.78 5.89 -1.40
CA ARG A 418 14.70 4.93 -0.77
C ARG A 418 15.62 5.55 0.25
N ASP A 419 15.78 6.88 0.29
CA ASP A 419 16.58 7.55 1.32
C ASP A 419 16.12 7.06 2.71
N PRO A 420 17.03 6.66 3.62
CA PRO A 420 16.64 6.12 4.93
C PRO A 420 15.77 7.06 5.79
N ASN A 421 15.79 8.37 5.53
CA ASN A 421 14.93 9.33 6.23
C ASN A 421 13.48 9.31 5.71
N ILE A 422 13.24 8.73 4.54
CA ILE A 422 11.90 8.45 3.99
C ILE A 422 11.54 6.98 4.24
N GLY A 423 12.48 6.08 3.98
CA GLY A 423 12.44 4.67 4.36
C GLY A 423 11.40 3.85 3.59
N ILE A 424 11.26 4.10 2.28
CA ILE A 424 10.42 3.31 1.37
C ILE A 424 11.32 2.60 0.34
N PRO A 425 11.72 1.34 0.60
CA PRO A 425 12.65 0.60 -0.26
C PRO A 425 11.92 -0.05 -1.44
N ILE A 426 11.15 0.74 -2.18
CA ILE A 426 10.37 0.27 -3.31
C ILE A 426 11.30 -0.18 -4.45
N THR A 427 11.00 -1.30 -5.08
CA THR A 427 11.70 -1.77 -6.29
C THR A 427 11.11 -1.10 -7.55
N PHE A 428 11.79 -1.25 -8.68
CA PHE A 428 11.26 -0.75 -9.95
C PHE A 428 9.92 -1.39 -10.32
N GLN A 429 9.82 -2.73 -10.27
CA GLN A 429 8.58 -3.46 -10.56
C GLN A 429 7.45 -3.11 -9.59
N GLN A 430 7.78 -2.93 -8.30
CA GLN A 430 6.83 -2.45 -7.31
C GLN A 430 6.33 -1.03 -7.62
N PHE A 431 7.21 -0.13 -8.09
CA PHE A 431 6.82 1.22 -8.49
C PHE A 431 5.92 1.21 -9.72
N GLU A 432 6.21 0.38 -10.72
CA GLU A 432 5.35 0.22 -11.90
C GLU A 432 3.96 -0.30 -11.53
N LYS A 433 3.88 -1.24 -10.57
CA LYS A 433 2.61 -1.80 -10.09
C LYS A 433 1.83 -0.84 -9.19
N LEU A 434 2.50 -0.13 -8.28
CA LEU A 434 1.88 0.82 -7.35
C LEU A 434 1.47 2.12 -8.06
N GLY A 435 2.29 2.59 -8.99
CA GLY A 435 2.13 3.87 -9.66
C GLY A 435 2.60 5.08 -8.85
N ALA A 436 2.92 6.16 -9.55
CA ALA A 436 3.40 7.40 -8.94
C ALA A 436 2.36 8.06 -8.04
N GLU A 437 1.07 7.98 -8.40
CA GLU A 437 -0.01 8.62 -7.64
C GLU A 437 -0.17 8.03 -6.23
N LEU A 438 -0.21 6.71 -6.10
CA LEU A 438 -0.30 6.06 -4.80
C LEU A 438 0.99 6.24 -3.97
N LEU A 439 2.16 6.32 -4.62
CA LEU A 439 3.39 6.68 -3.93
C LEU A 439 3.32 8.09 -3.34
N ILE A 440 2.75 9.05 -4.09
CA ILE A 440 2.51 10.42 -3.60
C ILE A 440 1.56 10.37 -2.40
N ASP A 441 0.47 9.59 -2.47
CA ASP A 441 -0.49 9.45 -1.37
C ASP A 441 0.18 8.88 -0.10
N ARG A 442 1.08 7.89 -0.24
CA ARG A 442 1.90 7.40 0.88
C ARG A 442 2.82 8.48 1.47
N LEU A 443 3.43 9.31 0.63
CA LEU A 443 4.31 10.39 1.09
C LEU A 443 3.55 11.48 1.84
N ILE A 444 2.37 11.89 1.37
CA ILE A 444 1.56 12.92 2.05
C ILE A 444 1.00 12.40 3.39
N ASN A 445 0.59 11.13 3.45
CA ASN A 445 0.14 10.49 4.70
C ASN A 445 1.28 10.43 5.75
N ARG A 446 2.54 10.32 5.28
CA ARG A 446 3.75 10.41 6.11
C ARG A 446 4.21 11.84 6.42
N HIS A 447 3.51 12.85 5.93
CA HIS A 447 3.85 14.27 6.02
C HIS A 447 5.13 14.69 5.27
N HIS A 448 5.54 13.95 4.24
CA HIS A 448 6.62 14.33 3.34
C HIS A 448 6.11 15.21 2.18
N HIS A 449 5.31 16.23 2.48
CA HIS A 449 4.66 17.09 1.48
C HIS A 449 5.64 17.77 0.52
N LEU A 450 6.81 18.19 1.01
CA LEU A 450 7.85 18.80 0.18
C LEU A 450 8.43 17.82 -0.84
N LEU A 451 8.66 16.57 -0.46
CA LEU A 451 9.15 15.57 -1.42
C LEU A 451 8.05 15.21 -2.43
N ALA A 452 6.81 15.04 -1.94
CA ALA A 452 5.65 14.75 -2.77
C ALA A 452 5.43 15.83 -3.85
N ILE A 453 5.43 17.12 -3.49
CA ILE A 453 5.23 18.20 -4.47
C ILE A 453 6.38 18.26 -5.49
N ARG A 454 7.63 18.02 -5.08
CA ARG A 454 8.78 17.98 -5.99
C ARG A 454 8.68 16.82 -6.98
N ILE A 455 8.19 15.66 -6.53
CA ILE A 455 7.93 14.52 -7.41
C ILE A 455 6.78 14.85 -8.37
N CYS A 456 5.68 15.47 -7.90
CA CYS A 456 4.59 15.91 -8.76
C CYS A 456 5.05 16.88 -9.85
N GLU A 457 5.79 17.93 -9.49
CA GLU A 457 6.37 18.89 -10.43
C GLU A 457 7.28 18.20 -11.46
N TYR A 458 8.11 17.27 -10.99
CA TYR A 458 9.06 16.55 -11.82
C TYR A 458 8.38 15.61 -12.84
N LEU A 459 7.35 14.87 -12.40
CA LEU A 459 6.58 13.94 -13.22
C LEU A 459 5.41 14.60 -13.95
N ARG A 460 5.19 15.91 -13.75
CA ARG A 460 4.06 16.68 -14.29
C ARG A 460 2.68 16.16 -13.85
N ILE A 461 2.59 15.68 -12.61
CA ILE A 461 1.35 15.29 -11.94
C ILE A 461 0.77 16.51 -11.22
N LYS A 462 -0.56 16.63 -11.17
CA LYS A 462 -1.23 17.72 -10.45
C LYS A 462 -0.84 17.75 -8.97
N THR A 463 -0.53 18.93 -8.46
CA THR A 463 -0.07 19.16 -7.08
C THR A 463 -1.21 19.40 -6.10
N ASP A 464 -2.43 19.64 -6.59
CA ASP A 464 -3.60 20.05 -5.80
C ASP A 464 -3.82 19.18 -4.56
N ARG A 465 -3.76 17.85 -4.73
CA ARG A 465 -3.96 16.88 -3.63
C ARG A 465 -2.92 17.04 -2.51
N VAL A 466 -1.67 17.34 -2.87
CA VAL A 466 -0.57 17.50 -1.91
C VAL A 466 -0.75 18.78 -1.11
N LEU A 467 -1.16 19.85 -1.79
CA LEU A 467 -1.39 21.17 -1.19
C LEU A 467 -2.60 21.18 -0.26
N VAL A 468 -3.71 20.55 -0.68
CA VAL A 468 -4.90 20.36 0.16
C VAL A 468 -4.55 19.57 1.41
N HIS A 469 -3.92 18.39 1.26
CA HIS A 469 -3.52 17.58 2.41
C HIS A 469 -2.54 18.31 3.33
N TRP A 470 -1.57 19.06 2.78
CA TRP A 470 -0.67 19.87 3.58
C TRP A 470 -1.42 20.93 4.40
N ALA A 471 -2.38 21.63 3.79
CA ALA A 471 -3.18 22.64 4.46
C ALA A 471 -4.01 22.03 5.60
N CYS A 472 -4.67 20.89 5.36
CA CYS A 472 -5.40 20.14 6.38
C CYS A 472 -4.48 19.74 7.54
N ALA A 473 -3.33 19.13 7.25
CA ALA A 473 -2.36 18.73 8.27
C ALA A 473 -1.80 19.93 9.06
N LYS A 474 -1.61 21.08 8.41
CA LYS A 474 -1.17 22.32 9.05
C LYS A 474 -2.23 22.86 10.01
N ILE A 475 -3.52 22.79 9.65
CA ILE A 475 -4.63 23.20 10.53
C ILE A 475 -4.67 22.32 11.78
N GLU A 476 -4.62 21.00 11.61
CA GLU A 476 -4.67 20.03 12.72
C GLU A 476 -3.48 20.19 13.69
N ALA A 477 -2.29 20.50 13.16
CA ALA A 477 -1.09 20.69 13.97
C ALA A 477 -1.04 22.05 14.69
N SER A 478 -1.78 23.04 14.24
CA SER A 478 -1.65 24.43 14.72
C SER A 478 -2.74 24.74 15.72
N GLN A 479 -2.54 24.41 17.00
CA GLN A 479 -3.49 24.71 18.08
C GLN A 479 -3.27 26.11 18.70
N ASP A 480 -2.04 26.62 18.67
CA ASP A 480 -1.66 27.87 19.34
C ASP A 480 -1.77 29.13 18.48
N GLU A 481 -1.96 29.00 17.16
CA GLU A 481 -2.05 30.12 16.22
C GLU A 481 -3.48 30.67 16.15
N THR A 482 -3.63 31.99 16.00
CA THR A 482 -4.95 32.60 15.79
C THR A 482 -5.50 32.23 14.40
N ASP A 483 -6.82 32.17 14.27
CA ASP A 483 -7.47 31.80 13.00
C ASP A 483 -7.08 32.74 11.85
N ARG A 484 -6.89 34.03 12.13
CA ARG A 484 -6.48 35.01 11.13
C ARG A 484 -5.04 34.80 10.66
N GLU A 485 -4.10 34.62 11.57
CA GLU A 485 -2.69 34.38 11.23
C GLU A 485 -2.52 33.07 10.44
N LEU A 486 -3.26 32.03 10.84
CA LEU A 486 -3.25 30.74 10.16
C LEU A 486 -3.84 30.86 8.75
N ALA A 487 -4.97 31.57 8.60
CA ALA A 487 -5.56 31.85 7.29
C ALA A 487 -4.59 32.61 6.38
N GLU A 488 -3.95 33.67 6.88
CA GLU A 488 -2.97 34.45 6.11
C GLU A 488 -1.80 33.58 5.63
N LYS A 489 -1.25 32.71 6.48
CA LYS A 489 -0.16 31.78 6.11
C LYS A 489 -0.59 30.73 5.08
N LEU A 490 -1.77 30.15 5.25
CA LEU A 490 -2.31 29.16 4.31
C LEU A 490 -2.57 29.81 2.96
N LEU A 491 -3.26 30.94 2.96
CA LEU A 491 -3.55 31.69 1.74
C LEU A 491 -2.24 32.08 1.06
N GLN A 492 -1.28 32.73 1.74
CA GLN A 492 0.02 33.10 1.18
C GLN A 492 0.68 32.00 0.33
N LYS A 493 0.61 30.75 0.77
CA LYS A 493 1.16 29.60 0.03
C LYS A 493 0.22 29.07 -1.06
N LEU A 494 -1.08 29.05 -0.83
CA LEU A 494 -2.06 28.48 -1.76
C LEU A 494 -2.38 29.40 -2.95
N GLN A 495 -2.27 30.73 -2.82
CA GLN A 495 -2.50 31.66 -3.95
C GLN A 495 -1.50 31.47 -5.10
N GLU A 496 -0.31 30.92 -4.82
CA GLU A 496 0.69 30.62 -5.86
C GLU A 496 0.21 29.53 -6.83
N PHE A 497 -0.84 28.78 -6.45
CA PHE A 497 -1.35 27.62 -7.18
C PHE A 497 -2.84 27.81 -7.53
N PRO A 498 -3.16 28.30 -8.74
CA PRO A 498 -4.55 28.51 -9.14
C PRO A 498 -5.29 27.19 -9.34
N GLY A 499 -6.57 27.14 -8.95
CA GLY A 499 -7.46 26.00 -9.19
C GLY A 499 -7.62 25.01 -8.02
N ILE A 500 -7.01 25.30 -6.87
CA ILE A 500 -7.18 24.51 -5.64
C ILE A 500 -8.60 24.67 -5.10
N SER A 501 -9.23 23.56 -4.73
CA SER A 501 -10.48 23.57 -3.96
C SER A 501 -10.20 23.76 -2.48
N PHE A 502 -10.87 24.72 -1.87
CA PHE A 502 -10.81 25.03 -0.45
C PHE A 502 -11.87 24.26 0.37
N LYS A 503 -12.76 23.50 -0.30
CA LYS A 503 -13.80 22.68 0.33
C LYS A 503 -13.28 21.81 1.48
N GLU A 504 -12.31 20.95 1.19
CA GLU A 504 -11.77 19.99 2.17
C GLU A 504 -10.97 20.68 3.29
N ILE A 505 -10.23 21.73 2.93
CA ILE A 505 -9.46 22.55 3.87
C ILE A 505 -10.41 23.22 4.87
N SER A 506 -11.51 23.78 4.37
CA SER A 506 -12.53 24.45 5.19
C SER A 506 -13.29 23.46 6.07
N LEU A 507 -13.63 22.28 5.55
CA LEU A 507 -14.22 21.20 6.35
C LEU A 507 -13.28 20.76 7.47
N THR A 508 -11.99 20.65 7.20
CA THR A 508 -10.99 20.30 8.22
C THR A 508 -10.92 21.36 9.32
N ALA A 509 -10.90 22.65 8.96
CA ALA A 509 -10.99 23.73 9.94
C ALA A 509 -12.27 23.68 10.78
N PHE A 510 -13.41 23.36 10.16
CA PHE A 510 -14.68 23.19 10.86
C PHE A 510 -14.65 22.03 11.86
N HIS A 511 -14.13 20.87 11.44
CA HIS A 511 -13.96 19.69 12.31
C HIS A 511 -12.95 19.93 13.43
N ALA A 512 -11.96 20.80 13.21
CA ALA A 512 -11.06 21.30 14.25
C ALA A 512 -11.69 22.36 15.17
N HIS A 513 -13.00 22.60 15.05
CA HIS A 513 -13.76 23.61 15.81
C HIS A 513 -13.30 25.07 15.60
N ARG A 514 -12.62 25.36 14.49
CA ARG A 514 -12.18 26.71 14.09
C ARG A 514 -13.13 27.30 13.05
N ILE A 515 -14.34 27.65 13.50
CA ILE A 515 -15.42 28.12 12.62
C ILE A 515 -15.00 29.38 11.85
N GLN A 516 -14.35 30.34 12.51
CA GLN A 516 -13.92 31.58 11.87
C GLN A 516 -12.89 31.31 10.76
N LEU A 517 -11.88 30.49 11.02
CA LEU A 517 -10.93 30.04 9.98
C LEU A 517 -11.65 29.36 8.82
N ALA A 518 -12.59 28.47 9.12
CA ALA A 518 -13.31 27.73 8.10
C ALA A 518 -14.14 28.64 7.19
N THR A 519 -14.84 29.63 7.75
CA THR A 519 -15.56 30.65 6.96
C THR A 519 -14.61 31.47 6.09
N MET A 520 -13.46 31.91 6.64
CA MET A 520 -12.47 32.70 5.90
C MET A 520 -11.88 31.92 4.71
N LEU A 521 -11.57 30.63 4.88
CA LEU A 521 -11.02 29.80 3.81
C LEU A 521 -12.06 29.48 2.74
N LEU A 522 -13.32 29.30 3.14
CA LEU A 522 -14.41 28.93 2.23
C LEU A 522 -14.77 30.05 1.26
N GLU A 523 -14.51 31.32 1.60
CA GLU A 523 -14.66 32.46 0.67
C GLU A 523 -13.83 32.30 -0.62
N TYR A 524 -12.73 31.54 -0.56
CA TYR A 524 -11.85 31.27 -1.70
C TYR A 524 -12.26 30.04 -2.53
N GLU A 525 -13.31 29.31 -2.13
CA GLU A 525 -13.85 28.20 -2.93
C GLU A 525 -14.64 28.76 -4.13
N PRO A 526 -14.25 28.46 -5.38
CA PRO A 526 -14.93 29.01 -6.56
C PRO A 526 -16.35 28.48 -6.76
N LYS A 527 -16.67 27.28 -6.25
CA LYS A 527 -17.96 26.63 -6.48
C LYS A 527 -18.95 26.89 -5.34
N ALA A 528 -20.00 27.65 -5.62
CA ALA A 528 -21.07 27.89 -4.66
C ALA A 528 -21.77 26.60 -4.19
N ALA A 529 -21.85 25.58 -5.05
CA ALA A 529 -22.41 24.27 -4.69
C ALA A 529 -21.62 23.53 -3.60
N ASP A 530 -20.33 23.83 -3.48
CA ASP A 530 -19.47 23.31 -2.41
C ASP A 530 -19.45 24.24 -1.18
N GLN A 531 -19.63 25.55 -1.37
CA GLN A 531 -19.72 26.54 -0.28
C GLN A 531 -21.01 26.42 0.54
N VAL A 532 -22.16 26.46 -0.11
CA VAL A 532 -23.47 26.61 0.54
C VAL A 532 -23.79 25.49 1.54
N PRO A 533 -23.56 24.19 1.22
CA PRO A 533 -23.80 23.11 2.18
C PRO A 533 -22.90 23.21 3.42
N ILE A 534 -21.67 23.68 3.27
CA ILE A 534 -20.72 23.82 4.38
C ILE A 534 -21.13 24.97 5.29
N LEU A 535 -21.49 26.14 4.72
CA LEU A 535 -21.98 27.29 5.48
C LEU A 535 -23.25 26.96 6.28
N LEU A 536 -24.17 26.19 5.68
CA LEU A 536 -25.36 25.68 6.37
C LEU A 536 -24.98 24.78 7.55
N GLY A 537 -23.98 23.91 7.38
CA GLY A 537 -23.44 23.08 8.47
C GLY A 537 -22.80 23.88 9.60
N MET A 538 -22.20 25.04 9.29
CA MET A 538 -21.63 25.98 10.26
C MET A 538 -22.67 26.87 10.97
N GLN A 539 -23.95 26.76 10.61
CA GLN A 539 -25.05 27.64 11.04
C GLN A 539 -24.94 29.10 10.55
N GLU A 540 -24.07 29.37 9.57
CA GLU A 540 -23.92 30.67 8.89
C GLU A 540 -24.98 30.86 7.80
N THR A 541 -26.25 30.79 8.21
CA THR A 541 -27.40 30.71 7.30
C THR A 541 -27.58 31.96 6.43
N ASP A 542 -27.32 33.14 6.98
CA ASP A 542 -27.42 34.40 6.22
C ASP A 542 -26.38 34.46 5.09
N LEU A 543 -25.13 34.09 5.39
CA LEU A 543 -24.04 34.03 4.42
C LEU A 543 -24.28 32.95 3.37
N ALA A 544 -24.78 31.78 3.79
CA ALA A 544 -25.17 30.70 2.87
C ALA A 544 -26.22 31.16 1.86
N LEU A 545 -27.26 31.87 2.32
CA LEU A 545 -28.32 32.39 1.46
C LEU A 545 -27.78 33.48 0.51
N THR A 546 -26.91 34.36 0.99
CA THR A 546 -26.26 35.37 0.13
C THR A 546 -25.44 34.69 -0.97
N LYS A 547 -24.63 33.67 -0.64
CA LYS A 547 -23.82 32.92 -1.62
C LYS A 547 -24.66 32.12 -2.61
N ALA A 548 -25.77 31.53 -2.18
CA ALA A 548 -26.73 30.86 -3.06
C ALA A 548 -27.43 31.84 -4.03
N ILE A 549 -27.75 33.06 -3.57
CA ILE A 549 -28.31 34.10 -4.45
C ILE A 549 -27.27 34.57 -5.47
N GLU A 550 -26.02 34.78 -5.04
CA GLU A 550 -24.90 35.17 -5.91
C GLU A 550 -24.65 34.14 -7.03
N SER A 551 -24.81 32.84 -6.72
CA SER A 551 -24.64 31.76 -7.71
C SER A 551 -25.77 31.70 -8.74
N ARG A 552 -26.93 32.30 -8.46
CA ARG A 552 -28.16 32.25 -9.27
C ARG A 552 -28.69 30.83 -9.53
N ASP A 553 -28.26 29.87 -8.74
CA ASP A 553 -28.72 28.50 -8.81
C ASP A 553 -30.00 28.37 -7.96
N THR A 554 -31.14 28.16 -8.63
CA THR A 554 -32.45 28.06 -7.99
C THR A 554 -32.51 26.90 -7.01
N ASP A 555 -31.85 25.77 -7.31
CA ASP A 555 -31.88 24.58 -6.48
C ASP A 555 -31.10 24.81 -5.19
N LEU A 556 -29.94 25.48 -5.27
CA LEU A 556 -29.18 25.87 -4.08
C LEU A 556 -29.95 26.88 -3.20
N ILE A 557 -30.66 27.83 -3.81
CA ILE A 557 -31.49 28.79 -3.06
C ILE A 557 -32.63 28.04 -2.35
N TYR A 558 -33.35 27.15 -3.03
CA TYR A 558 -34.41 26.35 -2.43
C TYR A 558 -33.89 25.47 -1.30
N ARG A 559 -32.77 24.78 -1.51
CA ARG A 559 -32.14 23.94 -0.49
C ARG A 559 -31.78 24.75 0.77
N THR A 560 -31.28 25.96 0.58
CA THR A 560 -30.95 26.87 1.68
C THR A 560 -32.20 27.32 2.44
N LEU A 561 -33.25 27.74 1.73
CA LEU A 561 -34.53 28.15 2.33
C LEU A 561 -35.19 27.02 3.13
N VAL A 562 -35.20 25.79 2.60
CA VAL A 562 -35.73 24.61 3.30
C VAL A 562 -34.92 24.31 4.56
N SER A 563 -33.60 24.36 4.49
CA SER A 563 -32.73 24.13 5.65
C SER A 563 -32.91 25.20 6.73
N MET A 564 -33.05 26.47 6.35
CA MET A 564 -33.31 27.57 7.29
C MET A 564 -34.67 27.44 7.98
N ARG A 565 -35.71 26.95 7.28
CA ARG A 565 -37.03 26.67 7.87
C ARG A 565 -36.95 25.57 8.93
N GLY A 566 -36.16 24.53 8.69
CA GLY A 566 -36.04 23.38 9.61
C GLY A 566 -35.26 23.68 10.90
N ASN A 567 -34.32 24.62 10.87
CA ASN A 567 -33.35 24.85 11.95
C ASN A 567 -33.56 26.15 12.77
N GLY A 568 -34.55 27.00 12.45
CA GLY A 568 -34.72 28.32 13.06
C GLY A 568 -36.11 28.64 13.58
N ALA A 569 -36.22 29.65 14.45
CA ALA A 569 -37.50 30.24 14.81
C ALA A 569 -38.08 31.01 13.61
N ALA A 570 -39.36 30.79 13.30
CA ALA A 570 -40.02 31.35 12.11
C ALA A 570 -39.84 32.88 11.94
N LYS A 571 -39.74 33.64 13.04
CA LYS A 571 -39.52 35.09 13.00
C LYS A 571 -38.14 35.50 12.45
N ASP A 572 -37.09 34.76 12.80
CA ASP A 572 -35.74 35.04 12.31
C ASP A 572 -35.59 34.66 10.84
N PHE A 573 -36.26 33.58 10.42
CA PHE A 573 -36.35 33.15 9.02
C PHE A 573 -36.92 34.24 8.11
N PHE A 574 -38.10 34.79 8.44
CA PHE A 574 -38.69 35.86 7.62
C PHE A 574 -37.86 37.13 7.65
N ARG A 575 -37.28 37.51 8.80
CA ARG A 575 -36.41 38.70 8.88
C ARG A 575 -35.22 38.61 7.92
N MET A 576 -34.55 37.46 7.84
CA MET A 576 -33.38 37.27 6.96
C MET A 576 -33.74 37.27 5.47
N ILE A 577 -34.98 36.91 5.12
CA ILE A 577 -35.41 36.77 3.73
C ILE A 577 -35.96 38.08 3.18
N VAL A 578 -36.61 38.90 4.00
CA VAL A 578 -37.24 40.18 3.58
C VAL A 578 -36.26 41.11 2.85
N ASP A 579 -34.99 41.12 3.25
CA ASP A 579 -33.96 41.96 2.63
C ASP A 579 -33.38 41.36 1.32
N LYS A 580 -33.88 40.20 0.87
CA LYS A 580 -33.36 39.41 -0.26
C LYS A 580 -34.47 39.08 -1.28
N PRO A 581 -34.77 39.98 -2.24
CA PRO A 581 -35.94 39.89 -3.14
C PRO A 581 -36.01 38.60 -3.98
N LEU A 582 -34.86 38.09 -4.44
CA LEU A 582 -34.81 36.86 -5.25
C LEU A 582 -35.24 35.63 -4.41
N ALA A 583 -34.76 35.54 -3.18
CA ALA A 583 -35.13 34.47 -2.25
C ALA A 583 -36.61 34.58 -1.84
N CYS A 584 -37.13 35.80 -1.59
CA CYS A 584 -38.56 36.03 -1.38
C CYS A 584 -39.42 35.51 -2.53
N ASN A 585 -39.08 35.88 -3.77
CA ASN A 585 -39.87 35.51 -4.94
C ASN A 585 -39.89 34.00 -5.17
N LEU A 586 -38.76 33.33 -4.98
CA LEU A 586 -38.66 31.88 -5.06
C LEU A 586 -39.43 31.20 -3.92
N LEU A 587 -39.35 31.71 -2.69
CA LEU A 587 -40.14 31.20 -1.57
C LEU A 587 -41.65 31.33 -1.83
N VAL A 588 -42.10 32.47 -2.35
CA VAL A 588 -43.51 32.69 -2.72
C VAL A 588 -43.95 31.73 -3.82
N ALA A 589 -43.11 31.47 -4.83
CA ALA A 589 -43.39 30.51 -5.87
C ALA A 589 -43.53 29.08 -5.30
N TYR A 590 -42.61 28.67 -4.43
CA TYR A 590 -42.67 27.38 -3.74
C TYR A 590 -43.91 27.22 -2.86
N CYS A 591 -44.24 28.23 -2.04
CA CYS A 591 -45.40 28.18 -1.16
C CYS A 591 -46.73 28.12 -1.94
N LYS A 592 -46.81 28.73 -3.13
CA LYS A 592 -48.00 28.62 -3.99
C LYS A 592 -48.27 27.19 -4.47
N GLU A 593 -47.22 26.38 -4.66
CA GLU A 593 -47.34 25.02 -5.17
C GLU A 593 -47.42 23.96 -4.07
N GLN A 594 -46.68 24.14 -2.96
CA GLN A 594 -46.43 23.07 -1.98
C GLN A 594 -46.99 23.36 -0.58
N ASP A 595 -47.15 24.63 -0.17
CA ASP A 595 -47.58 24.98 1.20
C ASP A 595 -48.29 26.35 1.24
N PRO A 596 -49.58 26.42 0.83
CA PRO A 596 -50.31 27.68 0.68
C PRO A 596 -50.62 28.40 2.00
N GLU A 597 -50.54 27.70 3.14
CA GLU A 597 -50.78 28.31 4.46
C GLU A 597 -49.64 29.25 4.85
N LEU A 598 -48.44 29.03 4.33
CA LEU A 598 -47.26 29.86 4.59
C LEU A 598 -47.29 31.24 3.92
N LEU A 599 -48.27 31.48 3.03
CA LEU A 599 -48.49 32.76 2.34
C LEU A 599 -49.36 33.74 3.14
N LYS A 600 -50.00 33.28 4.23
CA LYS A 600 -50.80 34.09 5.14
C LYS A 600 -49.92 34.67 6.24
#